data_AF-A0A6L6XFV1-F1
#
_entry.id   AF-A0A6L6XFV1-F1
#
_cell.length_a   1.000
_cell.length_b   1.000
_cell.length_c   1.000
_cell.angle_alpha   90.00
_cell.angle_beta   90.00
_cell.angle_gamma   90.00
#
_symmetry.space_group_name_H-M   'P 1'
#
loop_
_entity.id
_entity.type
_entity.pdbx_description
1 polymer ?
#
loop_
_entity_poly.entity_id
_entity_poly.type
_entity_poly.pdbx_seq_one_letter_code
_entity_poly.pdbx_strand_id
1 'polypeptide(L)'
;MRLIDADELYEDLANNLSSIMGDGSDGEAIDTYVTIGDIIHDTFNAQPTAYDQDKIVEQLENERKFWENAYNRNLGKEKARSYEHAIEIVKGGGADGN
;
A
#
# COMPACT_ATOMS: atom_id res chain seq x y z
N MET A 1 -0.61 -0.39 -3.09
CA MET A 1 -1.18 -0.36 -1.73
C MET A 1 -0.12 -0.82 -0.72
N ARG A 2 0.07 -0.14 0.41
CA ARG A 2 0.93 -0.61 1.51
C ARG A 2 0.05 -1.10 2.66
N LEU A 3 0.59 -1.93 3.56
CA LEU A 3 -0.10 -2.37 4.78
C LEU A 3 -0.38 -1.22 5.77
N ILE A 4 0.25 -0.08 5.54
CA ILE A 4 0.14 1.15 6.32
C ILE A 4 -0.20 2.28 5.36
N ASP A 5 -0.99 3.24 5.80
CA ASP A 5 -1.14 4.50 5.09
C ASP A 5 0.21 5.24 5.15
N ALA A 6 0.88 5.32 4.00
CA ALA A 6 2.22 5.90 3.92
C ALA A 6 2.19 7.43 4.05
N ASP A 7 1.09 8.04 3.60
CA ASP A 7 0.91 9.49 3.61
C ASP A 7 0.58 9.94 5.04
N GLU A 8 -0.32 9.23 5.73
CA GLU A 8 -0.63 9.49 7.15
C GLU A 8 0.61 9.30 8.05
N LEU A 9 1.39 8.23 7.83
CA LEU A 9 2.62 7.99 8.59
C LEU A 9 3.69 9.05 8.32
N TYR A 10 3.78 9.54 7.08
CA TYR A 10 4.69 10.64 6.73
C TYR A 10 4.32 11.91 7.49
N GLU A 11 3.04 12.29 7.46
CA GLU A 11 2.50 13.46 8.17
C GLU A 11 2.72 13.34 9.69
N ASP A 12 2.39 12.19 10.28
CA ASP A 12 2.61 11.93 11.70
C ASP A 12 4.08 12.09 12.09
N LEU A 13 4.99 11.58 11.28
CA LEU A 13 6.42 11.69 11.56
C LEU A 13 6.92 13.12 11.41
N ALA A 14 6.50 13.84 10.37
CA ALA A 14 6.83 15.24 10.15
C ALA A 14 6.34 16.13 11.32
N ASN A 15 5.11 15.90 11.79
CA ASN A 15 4.55 16.61 12.94
C ASN A 15 5.30 16.32 14.24
N ASN A 16 5.66 15.05 14.50
CA ASN A 16 6.47 14.68 15.66
C ASN A 16 7.86 15.34 15.65
N LEU A 17 8.48 15.48 14.47
CA LEU A 17 9.76 16.17 14.31
C LEU A 17 9.66 17.67 14.60
N SER A 18 8.63 18.34 14.08
CA SER A 18 8.37 19.74 14.42
C SER A 18 8.11 19.92 15.92
N SER A 19 7.41 18.98 16.57
CA SER A 19 7.17 19.06 18.02
C SER A 19 8.43 18.92 18.88
N ILE A 20 9.47 18.19 18.41
CA ILE A 20 10.71 17.98 19.15
C ILE A 20 11.71 19.12 18.91
N MET A 21 11.76 19.63 17.68
CA MET A 21 12.79 20.59 17.27
C MET A 21 12.29 22.05 17.30
N GLY A 22 10.98 22.30 17.30
CA GLY A 22 10.37 23.62 17.14
C GLY A 22 9.80 23.84 15.73
N ASP A 23 9.34 25.06 15.44
CA ASP A 23 8.81 25.46 14.12
C ASP A 23 9.88 26.13 13.23
N GLY A 24 11.15 26.15 13.68
CA GLY A 24 12.27 26.80 12.98
C GLY A 24 12.17 28.33 12.90
N SER A 25 11.27 28.95 13.68
CA SER A 25 11.04 30.41 13.65
C SER A 25 12.15 31.24 14.32
N ASP A 26 13.06 30.60 15.06
CA ASP A 26 14.20 31.21 15.76
C ASP A 26 15.49 31.27 14.92
N GLY A 27 15.46 30.79 13.67
CA GLY A 27 16.59 30.85 12.74
C GLY A 27 17.64 29.76 12.94
N GLU A 28 17.45 28.88 13.93
CA GLU A 28 18.17 27.61 14.02
C GLU A 28 17.52 26.60 13.05
N ALA A 29 18.33 26.12 12.12
CA ALA A 29 18.15 24.84 11.44
C ALA A 29 16.96 24.68 10.46
N ILE A 30 16.41 25.74 9.83
CA ILE A 30 15.46 25.61 8.69
C ILE A 30 15.96 24.60 7.64
N ASP A 31 17.25 24.64 7.33
CA ASP A 31 17.90 23.74 6.38
C ASP A 31 17.89 22.27 6.84
N THR A 32 17.98 22.04 8.16
CA THR A 32 17.90 20.70 8.77
C THR A 32 16.46 20.15 8.75
N TYR A 33 15.45 21.00 8.95
CA TYR A 33 14.04 20.58 8.83
C TYR A 33 13.69 20.06 7.45
N VAL A 34 14.01 20.85 6.42
CA VAL A 34 13.75 20.48 5.02
C VAL A 34 14.50 19.21 4.68
N THR A 35 15.79 19.13 5.05
CA THR A 35 16.62 17.94 4.80
C THR A 35 16.06 16.68 5.46
N ILE A 36 15.64 16.74 6.72
CA ILE A 36 15.10 15.57 7.43
C ILE A 36 13.74 15.16 6.85
N GLY A 37 12.87 16.14 6.54
CA GLY A 37 11.58 15.88 5.90
C GLY A 37 11.72 15.17 4.55
N ASP A 38 12.66 15.64 3.71
CA ASP A 38 12.98 15.02 2.42
C ASP A 38 13.55 13.60 2.59
N ILE A 39 14.48 13.41 3.53
CA ILE A 39 15.06 12.07 3.83
C ILE A 39 13.97 11.08 4.24
N ILE A 40 13.02 11.51 5.07
CA ILE A 40 11.93 10.67 5.53
C ILE A 40 11.02 10.30 4.36
N HIS A 41 10.57 11.29 3.61
CA HIS A 41 9.71 11.10 2.43
C HIS A 41 10.34 10.09 1.46
N ASP A 42 11.60 10.30 1.10
CA ASP A 42 12.31 9.47 0.14
C ASP A 42 12.56 8.07 0.71
N THR A 43 12.89 7.96 1.99
CA THR A 43 13.07 6.67 2.66
C THR A 43 11.76 5.86 2.60
N PHE A 44 10.63 6.49 2.89
CA PHE A 44 9.32 5.83 2.84
C PHE A 44 8.96 5.39 1.43
N ASN A 45 9.14 6.25 0.43
CA ASN A 45 8.85 5.93 -0.96
C ASN A 45 9.81 4.88 -1.54
N ALA A 46 11.04 4.80 -1.04
CA ALA A 46 12.02 3.79 -1.44
C ALA A 46 11.83 2.44 -0.70
N GLN A 47 11.12 2.42 0.42
CA GLN A 47 10.84 1.17 1.11
C GLN A 47 9.98 0.27 0.21
N PRO A 48 10.36 -0.99 -0.02
CA PRO A 48 9.55 -1.91 -0.80
C PRO A 48 8.16 -2.06 -0.13
N THR A 49 7.14 -2.27 -0.94
CA THR A 49 5.88 -2.79 -0.41
C THR A 49 6.14 -4.21 0.10
N ALA A 50 5.58 -4.58 1.27
CA ALA A 50 5.82 -5.90 1.86
C ALA A 50 5.39 -7.06 0.92
N TYR A 51 4.54 -6.75 -0.05
CA TYR A 51 4.12 -7.64 -1.12
C TYR A 51 4.05 -6.89 -2.45
N ASP A 52 4.27 -7.61 -3.54
CA ASP A 52 4.14 -7.12 -4.90
C ASP A 52 2.70 -7.37 -5.37
N GLN A 53 1.92 -6.29 -5.49
CA GLN A 53 0.50 -6.35 -5.81
C GLN A 53 0.25 -7.00 -7.18
N ASP A 54 1.10 -6.73 -8.17
CA ASP A 54 0.97 -7.30 -9.52
C ASP A 54 1.22 -8.81 -9.49
N LYS A 55 2.21 -9.27 -8.72
CA LYS A 55 2.44 -10.72 -8.52
C LYS A 55 1.26 -11.42 -7.83
N ILE A 56 0.62 -10.76 -6.85
CA ILE A 56 -0.58 -11.33 -6.21
C ILE A 56 -1.72 -11.44 -7.22
N VAL A 57 -1.97 -10.38 -7.99
CA VAL A 57 -2.99 -10.39 -9.05
C VAL A 57 -2.72 -11.50 -10.06
N GLU A 58 -1.47 -11.68 -10.50
CA GLU A 58 -1.08 -12.75 -11.42
C GLU A 58 -1.38 -14.14 -10.84
N GLN A 59 -1.04 -14.39 -9.58
CA GLN A 59 -1.34 -15.66 -8.91
C GLN A 59 -2.85 -15.91 -8.83
N LEU A 60 -3.64 -14.90 -8.47
CA LEU A 60 -5.10 -15.01 -8.40
C LEU A 60 -5.73 -15.22 -9.78
N GLU A 61 -5.21 -14.59 -10.83
CA GLU A 61 -5.66 -14.81 -12.21
C GLU A 61 -5.38 -16.23 -12.68
N ASN A 62 -4.24 -16.81 -12.30
CA ASN A 62 -3.89 -18.19 -12.61
C ASN A 62 -4.83 -19.18 -11.90
N GLU A 63 -5.12 -18.95 -10.62
CA GLU A 63 -6.13 -19.73 -9.89
C GLU A 63 -7.52 -19.60 -10.52
N ARG A 64 -7.93 -18.39 -10.89
CA ARG A 64 -9.21 -18.14 -11.59
C ARG A 64 -9.32 -18.97 -12.87
N LYS A 65 -8.28 -18.93 -13.72
CA LYS A 65 -8.21 -19.69 -14.99
C LYS A 65 -8.23 -21.21 -14.75
N PHE A 66 -7.57 -21.68 -13.70
CA PHE A 66 -7.62 -23.09 -13.31
C PHE A 66 -9.05 -23.52 -12.99
N TRP A 67 -9.77 -22.75 -12.18
CA TRP A 67 -11.14 -23.06 -11.78
C TRP A 67 -12.18 -22.89 -12.90
N GLU A 68 -11.97 -21.96 -13.83
CA GLU A 68 -12.80 -21.84 -15.04
C GLU A 68 -12.82 -23.13 -15.88
N ASN A 69 -11.73 -23.90 -15.84
CA ASN A 69 -11.54 -25.14 -16.60
C ASN A 69 -11.73 -26.40 -15.75
N ALA A 70 -12.27 -26.30 -14.53
CA ALA A 70 -12.44 -27.43 -13.64
C ALA A 70 -13.48 -28.44 -14.17
N TYR A 71 -13.24 -29.74 -13.91
CA TYR A 71 -14.13 -30.83 -14.33
C TYR A 71 -15.56 -30.67 -13.77
N ASN A 72 -15.68 -30.33 -12.49
CA ASN A 72 -16.96 -29.95 -11.90
C ASN A 72 -17.26 -28.48 -12.25
N ARG A 73 -18.05 -28.27 -13.30
CA ARG A 73 -18.36 -26.92 -13.82
C ARG A 73 -19.04 -26.00 -12.80
N ASN A 74 -19.90 -26.54 -11.94
CA ASN A 74 -20.61 -25.72 -10.95
C ASN A 74 -19.63 -25.20 -9.90
N LEU A 75 -18.81 -26.10 -9.33
CA LEU A 75 -17.76 -25.71 -8.38
C LEU A 75 -16.73 -24.77 -9.03
N GLY A 76 -16.33 -25.07 -10.27
CA GLY A 76 -15.39 -24.25 -11.03
C GLY A 76 -15.87 -22.81 -11.23
N LYS A 77 -17.14 -22.63 -11.62
CA LYS A 77 -17.74 -21.29 -11.78
C LYS A 77 -17.81 -20.51 -10.47
N GLU A 78 -18.23 -21.15 -9.38
CA GLU A 78 -18.30 -20.50 -8.06
C GLU A 78 -16.91 -20.06 -7.57
N LYS A 79 -15.89 -20.92 -7.74
CA LYS A 79 -14.50 -20.61 -7.39
C LYS A 79 -13.93 -19.50 -8.27
N ALA A 80 -14.10 -19.57 -9.59
CA ALA A 80 -13.63 -18.54 -10.51
C ALA A 80 -14.21 -17.16 -10.18
N ARG A 81 -15.51 -17.08 -9.86
CA ARG A 81 -16.14 -15.82 -9.38
C ARG A 81 -15.52 -15.31 -8.08
N SER A 82 -15.18 -16.20 -7.15
CA SER A 82 -14.54 -15.83 -5.90
C SER A 82 -13.13 -15.24 -6.12
N TYR A 83 -12.36 -15.81 -7.06
CA TYR A 83 -11.05 -15.26 -7.42
C TYR A 83 -11.14 -13.94 -8.18
N GLU A 84 -12.14 -13.79 -9.06
CA GLU A 84 -12.44 -12.50 -9.71
C GLU A 84 -12.70 -11.41 -8.66
N HIS A 85 -13.53 -11.70 -7.66
CA HIS A 85 -13.78 -10.76 -6.57
C HIS A 85 -12.54 -10.49 -5.69
N ALA A 86 -11.72 -11.51 -5.43
CA ALA A 86 -10.45 -11.32 -4.71
C ALA A 86 -9.48 -10.41 -5.49
N ILE A 87 -9.44 -10.50 -6.83
CA ILE A 87 -8.64 -9.62 -7.69
C ILE A 87 -9.16 -8.18 -7.59
N GLU A 88 -10.47 -7.98 -7.63
CA GLU A 88 -11.09 -6.65 -7.46
C GLU A 88 -10.71 -6.04 -6.11
N ILE A 89 -10.77 -6.83 -5.03
CA ILE A 89 -10.34 -6.42 -3.69
C ILE A 89 -8.87 -6.02 -3.69
N VAL A 90 -7.97 -6.84 -4.25
CA VAL A 90 -6.53 -6.54 -4.26
C VAL A 90 -6.22 -5.30 -5.10
N LYS A 91 -6.91 -5.09 -6.23
CA LYS A 91 -6.73 -3.89 -7.07
C LYS A 91 -7.33 -2.64 -6.43
N GLY A 92 -8.48 -2.78 -5.77
CA GLY A 92 -9.18 -1.69 -5.08
C GLY A 92 -8.65 -1.39 -3.68
N GLY A 93 -7.76 -2.23 -3.13
CA GLY A 93 -7.20 -2.03 -1.79
C GLY A 93 -8.03 -2.57 -0.62
N GLY A 94 -9.03 -3.43 -0.88
CA GLY A 94 -10.10 -3.69 0.09
C GLY A 94 -11.25 -2.71 -0.14
N ALA A 95 -12.46 -3.24 -0.26
CA ALA A 95 -13.65 -2.43 -0.48
C ALA A 95 -13.77 -1.34 0.60
N ASP A 96 -13.89 -0.09 0.14
CA ASP A 96 -14.06 1.15 0.90
C ASP A 96 -13.03 1.39 2.00
N GLY A 97 -11.99 2.16 1.66
CA GLY A 97 -11.28 2.99 2.63
C GLY A 97 -12.23 4.06 3.16
N ASN A 98 -12.93 3.74 4.24
CA ASN A 98 -13.75 4.66 5.02
C ASN A 98 -13.14 4.79 6.41
#